data_AF-A0A2E1NFH6-F1
#
_entry.id   AF-A0A2E1NFH6-F1
#
_cell.length_a   1.000
_cell.length_b   1.000
_cell.length_c   1.000
_cell.angle_alpha   90.00
_cell.angle_beta   90.00
_cell.angle_gamma   90.00
#
_symmetry.space_group_name_H-M   'P 1'
#
loop_
_entity.id
_entity.type
_entity.pdbx_description
1 polymer ?
#
loop_
_entity_poly.entity_id
_entity_poly.type
_entity_poly.pdbx_seq_one_letter_code
_entity_poly.pdbx_strand_id
1 'polypeptide(L)'
;MINIIIYLLISSFSLVSARSSSDYDTYGFIDIKTDSMDVPFYIDGVFVGQHPLKEPIAVISGFHEVGYIPPEIQSKKIRDNLSDGLKRVYVSPGDTLKVFLFYDHYLSQAKRLESDYRVQRYIGVSLFGMVIYLLFSII
;
A
#
# COMPACT_ATOMS: atom_id res chain seq x y z
N MET A 1 -15.52 -61.57 -11.37
CA MET A 1 -15.91 -60.46 -12.28
C MET A 1 -16.40 -59.22 -11.54
N ILE A 2 -17.29 -59.35 -10.53
CA ILE A 2 -17.89 -58.19 -9.83
C ILE A 2 -16.85 -57.27 -9.15
N ASN A 3 -15.80 -57.83 -8.52
CA ASN A 3 -14.78 -57.03 -7.83
C ASN A 3 -13.93 -56.18 -8.78
N ILE A 4 -13.66 -56.66 -10.00
CA ILE A 4 -12.88 -55.92 -11.01
C ILE A 4 -13.65 -54.68 -11.47
N ILE A 5 -14.97 -54.79 -11.64
CA ILE A 5 -15.85 -53.69 -12.03
C ILE A 5 -15.88 -52.61 -10.94
N ILE A 6 -15.90 -53.03 -9.66
CA ILE A 6 -15.87 -52.11 -8.52
C ILE A 6 -14.56 -51.32 -8.47
N TYR A 7 -13.41 -51.99 -8.66
CA TYR A 7 -12.11 -51.29 -8.72
C TYR A 7 -12.02 -50.30 -9.88
N LEU A 8 -12.58 -50.64 -11.04
CA LEU A 8 -12.61 -49.77 -12.23
C LEU A 8 -13.51 -48.54 -12.00
N LEU A 9 -14.65 -48.71 -11.33
CA LEU A 9 -15.54 -47.61 -10.95
C LEU A 9 -14.88 -46.66 -9.93
N ILE A 10 -14.20 -47.20 -8.92
CA ILE A 10 -13.51 -46.39 -7.90
C ILE A 10 -12.36 -45.58 -8.52
N SER A 11 -11.59 -46.19 -9.42
CA SER A 11 -10.49 -45.53 -10.14
C SER A 11 -10.98 -44.40 -11.05
N SER A 12 -12.13 -44.57 -11.70
CA SER A 12 -12.72 -43.55 -12.58
C SER A 12 -13.22 -42.34 -11.78
N PHE A 13 -13.70 -42.56 -10.56
CA PHE A 13 -14.18 -41.50 -9.66
C PHE A 13 -13.05 -40.60 -9.13
N SER A 14 -11.83 -41.15 -8.98
CA SER A 14 -10.66 -40.39 -8.52
C SER A 14 -10.21 -39.35 -9.55
N LEU A 15 -10.35 -39.65 -10.86
CA LEU A 15 -9.94 -38.76 -11.95
C LEU A 15 -10.85 -37.53 -12.09
N VAL A 16 -12.14 -37.66 -11.79
CA VAL A 16 -13.11 -36.55 -11.83
C VAL A 16 -12.90 -35.56 -10.67
N SER A 17 -12.23 -35.99 -9.60
CA SER A 17 -12.02 -35.19 -8.38
C SER A 17 -10.82 -34.24 -8.46
N ALA A 18 -10.02 -34.30 -9.52
CA ALA A 18 -8.90 -33.39 -9.75
C ALA A 18 -9.42 -32.03 -10.23
N ARG A 19 -9.98 -31.24 -9.32
CA ARG A 19 -10.27 -29.82 -9.55
C ARG A 19 -8.93 -29.08 -9.63
N SER A 20 -8.54 -28.71 -10.85
CA SER A 20 -7.52 -27.69 -11.07
C SER A 20 -8.13 -26.35 -10.68
N SER A 21 -7.93 -25.91 -9.43
CA SER A 21 -8.11 -24.49 -9.08
C SER A 21 -7.06 -23.74 -9.87
N SER A 22 -7.45 -23.12 -10.97
CA SER A 22 -6.48 -22.40 -11.80
C SER A 22 -5.89 -21.27 -10.96
N ASP A 23 -4.57 -21.16 -10.89
CA ASP A 23 -3.89 -20.12 -10.10
C ASP A 23 -4.37 -18.70 -10.48
N TYR A 24 -4.96 -18.53 -11.67
CA TYR A 24 -5.60 -17.30 -12.15
C TYR A 24 -6.71 -16.77 -11.22
N ASP A 25 -7.38 -17.64 -10.45
CA ASP A 25 -8.37 -17.22 -9.44
C ASP A 25 -7.72 -16.64 -8.17
N THR A 26 -6.38 -16.60 -8.12
CA THR A 26 -5.60 -16.19 -6.94
C THR A 26 -4.91 -14.84 -7.11
N TYR A 27 -4.69 -14.37 -8.34
CA TYR A 27 -3.93 -13.15 -8.61
C TYR A 27 -4.65 -12.19 -9.56
N GLY A 28 -4.35 -10.91 -9.42
CA GLY A 28 -4.69 -9.87 -10.39
C GLY A 28 -3.49 -8.95 -10.60
N PHE A 29 -3.73 -7.83 -11.28
CA PHE A 29 -2.67 -6.90 -11.65
C PHE A 29 -3.04 -5.47 -11.27
N ILE A 30 -2.03 -4.66 -10.92
CA ILE A 30 -2.18 -3.24 -10.66
C ILE A 30 -1.32 -2.46 -11.66
N ASP A 31 -1.97 -1.61 -12.46
CA ASP A 31 -1.32 -0.64 -13.34
C ASP A 31 -1.34 0.74 -12.68
N ILE A 32 -0.20 1.17 -12.13
CA ILE A 32 -0.08 2.43 -11.40
C ILE A 32 0.34 3.56 -12.36
N LYS A 33 -0.46 4.63 -12.37
CA LYS A 33 -0.20 5.87 -13.13
C LYS A 33 -0.10 7.06 -12.18
N THR A 34 0.64 8.07 -12.59
CA THR A 34 0.82 9.32 -11.82
C THR A 34 1.01 10.51 -12.75
N ASP A 35 0.98 11.71 -12.17
CA ASP A 35 1.22 13.00 -12.81
C ASP A 35 2.71 13.40 -12.87
N SER A 36 3.61 12.62 -12.27
CA SER A 36 5.03 12.96 -12.10
C SER A 36 6.00 11.86 -12.53
N MET A 37 7.17 12.24 -13.06
CA MET A 37 8.22 11.32 -13.54
C MET A 37 9.18 10.87 -12.44
N ASP A 38 9.76 9.68 -12.59
CA ASP A 38 10.81 9.12 -11.71
C ASP A 38 10.39 8.96 -10.24
N VAL A 39 9.08 8.81 -10.00
CA VAL A 39 8.50 8.66 -8.66
C VAL A 39 8.45 7.20 -8.23
N PRO A 40 8.89 6.85 -7.01
CA PRO A 40 8.83 5.48 -6.51
C PRO A 40 7.40 5.07 -6.13
N PHE A 41 7.05 3.82 -6.45
CA PHE A 41 5.80 3.20 -6.07
C PHE A 41 6.01 2.08 -5.05
N TYR A 42 5.05 1.98 -4.14
CA TYR A 42 4.98 0.96 -3.12
C TYR A 42 3.61 0.28 -3.15
N ILE A 43 3.60 -1.04 -3.01
CA ILE A 43 2.40 -1.85 -2.78
C ILE A 43 2.59 -2.57 -1.45
N ASP A 44 1.66 -2.36 -0.51
CA ASP A 44 1.71 -2.91 0.85
C ASP A 44 3.04 -2.63 1.57
N GLY A 45 3.62 -1.46 1.31
CA GLY A 45 4.91 -1.04 1.86
C GLY A 45 6.15 -1.65 1.17
N VAL A 46 5.98 -2.46 0.14
CA VAL A 46 7.07 -3.05 -0.65
C VAL A 46 7.33 -2.21 -1.89
N PHE A 47 8.59 -1.88 -2.16
CA PHE A 47 8.99 -1.16 -3.37
C PHE A 47 8.77 -2.00 -4.62
N VAL A 48 8.03 -1.47 -5.61
CA VAL A 48 7.69 -2.20 -6.84
C VAL A 48 8.28 -1.58 -8.11
N GLY A 49 8.79 -0.36 -8.05
CA GLY A 49 9.39 0.31 -9.19
C GLY A 49 9.19 1.82 -9.19
N GLN A 50 9.55 2.48 -10.29
CA GLN A 50 9.39 3.92 -10.49
C GLN A 50 8.53 4.22 -11.73
N HIS A 51 7.86 5.37 -11.73
CA HIS A 51 7.12 5.82 -12.90
C HIS A 51 8.04 6.27 -14.04
N PRO A 52 7.79 5.87 -15.30
CA PRO A 52 6.74 4.95 -15.74
C PRO A 52 7.09 3.48 -15.50
N LEU A 53 6.11 2.71 -15.01
CA LEU A 53 6.23 1.26 -14.91
C LEU A 53 6.22 0.64 -16.32
N LYS A 54 7.09 -0.36 -16.54
CA LYS A 54 7.17 -1.10 -17.81
C LYS A 54 5.94 -1.99 -18.03
N GLU A 55 5.46 -2.61 -16.96
CA GLU A 55 4.36 -3.56 -16.97
C GLU A 55 3.54 -3.46 -15.67
N PRO A 56 2.26 -3.88 -15.68
CA PRO A 56 1.45 -3.99 -14.47
C PRO A 56 2.07 -4.95 -13.45
N ILE A 57 1.89 -4.64 -12.17
CA ILE A 57 2.44 -5.45 -11.08
C ILE A 57 1.44 -6.52 -10.66
N ALA A 58 1.87 -7.78 -10.66
CA ALA A 58 1.05 -8.90 -10.19
C ALA A 58 0.93 -8.87 -8.66
N VAL A 59 -0.29 -9.03 -8.15
CA VAL A 59 -0.62 -9.09 -6.72
C VAL A 59 -1.61 -10.22 -6.45
N ILE A 60 -1.63 -10.72 -5.22
CA ILE A 60 -2.68 -11.66 -4.78
C ILE A 60 -4.03 -10.93 -4.85
N SER A 61 -5.12 -11.60 -5.18
CA SER A 61 -6.43 -10.94 -5.19
C SER A 61 -6.86 -10.55 -3.78
N GLY A 62 -7.36 -9.32 -3.62
CA GLY A 62 -7.70 -8.79 -2.31
C GLY A 62 -7.50 -7.29 -2.18
N PHE A 63 -7.44 -6.83 -0.93
CA PHE A 63 -7.17 -5.43 -0.62
C PHE A 63 -5.68 -5.15 -0.57
N HIS A 64 -5.25 -4.14 -1.30
CA HIS A 64 -3.88 -3.66 -1.33
C HIS A 64 -3.81 -2.17 -1.05
N GLU A 65 -2.69 -1.75 -0.49
CA GLU A 65 -2.35 -0.38 -0.21
C GLU A 65 -1.30 0.10 -1.22
N VAL A 66 -1.67 1.03 -2.10
CA VAL A 66 -0.81 1.50 -3.20
C VAL A 66 -0.46 2.95 -2.99
N GLY A 67 0.83 3.31 -3.05
CA GLY A 67 1.22 4.69 -2.74
C GLY A 67 2.69 5.02 -2.99
N TYR A 68 3.09 6.17 -2.43
CA TYR A 68 4.44 6.73 -2.52
C TYR A 68 5.22 6.62 -1.20
N ILE A 69 4.56 6.20 -0.12
CA ILE A 69 5.12 6.23 1.23
C ILE A 69 6.03 5.02 1.42
N PRO A 70 7.34 5.22 1.62
CA PRO A 70 8.25 4.12 1.91
C PRO A 70 7.99 3.54 3.31
N PRO A 71 8.34 2.26 3.54
CA PRO A 71 8.09 1.58 4.81
C PRO A 71 8.85 2.20 5.98
N GLU A 72 9.91 3.00 5.76
CA GLU A 72 10.60 3.67 6.86
C GLU A 72 9.78 4.82 7.49
N ILE A 73 8.82 5.42 6.75
CA ILE A 73 8.05 6.60 7.19
C ILE A 73 6.68 6.18 7.77
N GLN A 74 6.59 4.98 8.33
CA GLN A 74 5.36 4.37 8.85
C GLN A 74 4.77 4.99 10.13
N SER A 75 5.26 6.16 10.59
CA SER A 75 4.63 6.79 11.75
C SER A 75 3.16 7.07 11.43
N LYS A 76 2.25 6.48 12.22
CA LYS A 76 0.80 6.57 12.01
C LYS A 76 0.36 8.03 11.82
N LYS A 77 1.00 8.94 12.55
CA LYS A 77 0.77 10.39 12.46
C LYS A 77 1.09 10.97 11.07
N ILE A 78 2.21 10.60 10.44
CA ILE A 78 2.54 11.08 9.10
C ILE A 78 1.59 10.48 8.06
N ARG A 79 1.27 9.18 8.20
CA ARG A 79 0.38 8.46 7.29
C ARG A 79 -1.07 8.98 7.34
N ASP A 80 -1.60 9.25 8.53
CA ASP A 80 -2.94 9.80 8.73
C ASP A 80 -3.07 11.23 8.16
N ASN A 81 -1.96 12.00 8.13
CA ASN A 81 -1.93 13.36 7.56
C ASN A 81 -1.58 13.39 6.06
N LEU A 82 -1.22 12.25 5.45
CA LEU A 82 -0.85 12.12 4.04
C LEU A 82 -1.71 11.04 3.37
N SER A 83 -3.03 11.14 3.57
CA SER A 83 -4.00 10.17 3.04
C SER A 83 -3.92 10.03 1.51
N ASP A 84 -3.56 11.09 0.80
CA ASP A 84 -3.50 11.07 -0.67
C ASP A 84 -2.24 10.38 -1.21
N GLY A 85 -1.23 10.18 -0.35
CA GLY A 85 -0.05 9.41 -0.68
C GLY A 85 -0.28 7.90 -0.68
N LEU A 86 -1.47 7.45 -0.27
CA LEU A 86 -1.76 6.05 0.03
C LEU A 86 -3.22 5.71 -0.29
N LYS A 87 -3.42 4.85 -1.28
CA LYS A 87 -4.75 4.47 -1.76
C LYS A 87 -4.99 3.00 -1.52
N ARG A 88 -6.02 2.70 -0.72
CA ARG A 88 -6.50 1.32 -0.55
C ARG A 88 -7.39 0.92 -1.70
N VAL A 89 -7.05 -0.16 -2.38
CA VAL A 89 -7.76 -0.67 -3.57
C VAL A 89 -8.09 -2.14 -3.41
N TYR A 90 -9.10 -2.62 -4.13
CA TYR A 90 -9.45 -4.03 -4.19
C TYR A 90 -9.17 -4.55 -5.60
N VAL A 91 -8.38 -5.63 -5.69
CA VAL A 91 -8.01 -6.28 -6.96
C VAL A 91 -8.76 -7.59 -7.08
N SER A 92 -9.57 -7.70 -8.13
CA SER A 92 -10.30 -8.93 -8.46
C SER A 92 -9.36 -9.96 -9.11
N PRO A 93 -9.63 -11.26 -8.95
CA PRO A 93 -8.90 -12.31 -9.67
C PRO A 93 -8.98 -12.15 -11.19
N GLY A 94 -7.84 -12.30 -11.86
CA GLY A 94 -7.71 -12.20 -13.31
C GLY A 94 -7.88 -10.79 -13.90
N ASP A 95 -8.16 -9.77 -13.09
CA ASP A 95 -8.39 -8.40 -13.54
C ASP A 95 -7.13 -7.53 -13.44
N THR A 96 -7.07 -6.48 -14.25
CA THR A 96 -6.02 -5.45 -14.17
C THR A 96 -6.62 -4.13 -13.73
N LEU A 97 -6.39 -3.78 -12.47
CA LEU A 97 -6.86 -2.54 -11.88
C LEU A 97 -5.93 -1.38 -12.25
N LYS A 98 -6.49 -0.33 -12.86
CA LYS A 98 -5.79 0.93 -13.10
C LYS A 98 -5.92 1.86 -11.90
N VAL A 99 -4.79 2.27 -11.34
CA VAL A 99 -4.73 3.15 -10.16
C VAL A 99 -3.99 4.42 -10.54
N PHE A 100 -4.71 5.55 -10.52
CA PHE A 100 -4.09 6.86 -10.67
C PHE A 100 -3.82 7.47 -9.30
N LEU A 101 -2.60 7.99 -9.12
CA LEU A 101 -2.12 8.66 -7.91
C LEU A 101 -1.63 10.08 -8.27
N PHE A 102 -1.83 11.06 -7.40
CA PHE A 102 -1.42 12.46 -7.62
C PHE A 102 -0.18 12.79 -6.78
N TYR A 103 1.01 12.73 -7.39
CA TYR A 103 2.27 12.87 -6.65
C TYR A 103 2.54 14.31 -6.26
N ASP A 104 2.36 15.27 -7.18
CA ASP A 104 2.62 16.68 -6.90
C ASP A 104 1.78 17.20 -5.73
N HIS A 105 0.52 16.77 -5.69
CA HIS A 105 -0.39 17.10 -4.60
C HIS A 105 0.12 16.52 -3.27
N TYR A 106 0.47 15.23 -3.25
CA TYR A 106 1.07 14.57 -2.09
C TYR A 106 2.35 15.27 -1.60
N LEU A 107 3.27 15.59 -2.51
CA LEU A 107 4.54 16.25 -2.18
C LEU A 107 4.31 17.62 -1.55
N SER A 108 3.33 18.36 -2.06
CA SER A 108 2.95 19.67 -1.50
C SER A 108 2.41 19.53 -0.06
N GLN A 109 1.60 18.49 0.20
CA GLN A 109 1.07 18.20 1.54
C GLN A 109 2.20 17.77 2.49
N ALA A 110 3.13 16.92 2.04
CA ALA A 110 4.26 16.46 2.83
C ALA A 110 5.15 17.63 3.27
N LYS A 111 5.47 18.54 2.33
CA LYS A 111 6.25 19.75 2.62
C LYS A 111 5.55 20.67 3.62
N ARG A 112 4.23 20.86 3.48
CA ARG A 112 3.43 21.66 4.43
C ARG A 112 3.44 21.06 5.82
N LEU A 113 3.23 19.75 5.92
CA LEU A 113 3.25 19.03 7.18
C LEU A 113 4.62 19.16 7.87
N GLU A 114 5.72 19.05 7.12
CA GLU A 114 7.07 19.26 7.67
C GLU A 114 7.27 20.70 8.17
N SER A 115 6.84 21.70 7.39
CA SER A 115 6.93 23.10 7.81
C SER A 115 6.11 23.39 9.06
N ASP A 116 4.91 22.83 9.16
CA ASP A 116 4.03 23.00 10.32
C ASP A 116 4.64 22.38 11.57
N TYR A 117 5.23 21.17 11.46
CA TYR A 117 5.96 20.56 12.57
C TYR A 117 7.15 21.40 13.02
N ARG A 118 7.87 22.00 12.08
CA ARG A 118 9.02 22.85 12.39
C ARG A 118 8.57 24.10 13.15
N VAL A 119 7.52 24.77 12.70
CA VAL A 119 6.93 25.94 13.37
C VAL A 119 6.39 25.56 14.75
N GLN A 120 5.66 24.46 14.86
CA GLN A 120 5.13 23.95 16.13
C GLN A 120 6.25 23.67 17.13
N ARG A 121 7.38 23.12 16.70
CA ARG A 121 8.55 22.91 17.55
C ARG A 121 9.11 24.22 18.08
N TYR A 122 9.27 25.24 17.22
CA TYR A 122 9.75 26.56 17.67
C TYR A 122 8.80 27.21 18.68
N ILE A 123 7.49 27.17 18.42
CA ILE A 123 6.47 27.67 19.34
C ILE A 123 6.55 26.92 20.68
N GLY A 124 6.66 25.59 20.66
CA GLY A 124 6.76 24.77 21.86
C GLY A 124 8.00 25.10 22.70
N VAL A 125 9.17 25.26 22.05
CA VAL A 125 10.42 25.66 22.73
C VAL A 125 10.30 27.07 23.31
N SER A 126 9.69 28.01 22.59
CA SER A 126 9.47 29.37 23.06
C SER A 126 8.56 29.41 24.29
N LEU A 127 7.44 28.69 24.26
CA LEU A 127 6.51 28.60 25.40
C LEU A 127 7.18 27.95 26.61
N PHE A 128 7.94 26.88 26.39
CA PHE A 128 8.71 26.23 27.45
C PHE A 128 9.74 27.17 28.09
N GLY A 129 10.47 27.94 27.27
CA GLY A 129 11.40 28.97 27.74
C GLY A 129 10.71 30.07 28.54
N MET A 130 9.52 30.50 28.11
CA MET A 130 8.71 31.48 28.85
C MET A 130 8.28 30.95 30.22
N VAL A 131 7.85 29.68 30.31
CA VAL A 131 7.51 29.03 31.58
C VAL A 131 8.74 28.98 32.51
N ILE A 132 9.90 28.60 31.98
CA ILE A 132 11.16 28.61 32.76
C ILE A 132 11.46 30.02 33.27
N TYR A 133 11.37 31.04 32.42
CA TYR A 133 11.62 32.42 32.80
C TYR A 133 10.68 32.88 33.93
N LEU A 134 9.39 32.57 33.82
CA LEU A 134 8.40 32.91 34.85
C LEU A 134 8.70 32.21 36.19
N LEU A 135 9.11 30.93 36.15
CA LEU A 135 9.48 30.18 37.36
C LEU A 135 10.68 30.82 38.08
N PHE A 136 11.71 31.23 37.32
CA PHE A 136 12.89 31.90 37.90
C PHE A 136 12.63 33.36 38.30
N SER A 137 11.65 34.04 37.71
CA SER A 137 11.31 35.43 38.07
C SER A 137 10.52 35.55 39.37
N ILE A 138 9.89 34.47 39.84
CA ILE A 138 9.10 34.44 41.08
C ILE A 138 9.96 34.08 42.31
N ILE A 139 11.10 33.43 42.09
CA ILE A 139 12.10 33.07 43.11
C ILE A 139 13.06 34.23 43.31
#